data_AF-A0A2M8W0S1-F1
#
_entry.id   AF-A0A2M8W0S1-F1
#
_cell.length_a   1.000
_cell.length_b   1.000
_cell.length_c   1.000
_cell.angle_alpha   90.00
_cell.angle_beta   90.00
_cell.angle_gamma   90.00
#
_symmetry.space_group_name_H-M   'P 1'
#
loop_
_entity.id
_entity.type
_entity.pdbx_description
1 polymer ?
#
loop_
_entity_poly.entity_id
_entity_poly.type
_entity_poly.pdbx_seq_one_letter_code
_entity_poly.pdbx_strand_id
1 'polypeptide(L)'
;MVPSNDASAASARFKSKLSSSEMQLRRILKSAPQDLWLDTVRRTKGPEHDGLVYWMLSQTECDFAIAVHAFYRSDPAQYLDNPRPLPQRPGSSDLFALVLLNWDTGSYRTHRLQVDSSDAEPRIIARVRQKVMAHPQGALPFKIPQRFLEPAGGAPIKVPPHLLPNEAPHLWSLFAELGLDVDAAPPGFARKKAWVKSLFKKFRKSRT
;
A
#
# COMPACT_ATOMS: atom_id res chain seq x y z
N MET A 1 -21.58 -30.26 29.48
CA MET A 1 -21.53 -30.55 28.03
C MET A 1 -21.08 -29.29 27.32
N VAL A 2 -19.83 -29.27 26.86
CA VAL A 2 -19.26 -28.14 26.12
C VAL A 2 -19.38 -28.49 24.64
N PRO A 3 -20.08 -27.71 23.80
CA PRO A 3 -20.10 -27.97 22.37
C PRO A 3 -18.72 -27.61 21.79
N SER A 4 -18.05 -28.63 21.23
CA SER A 4 -16.82 -28.48 20.45
C SER A 4 -17.11 -27.66 19.20
N ASN A 5 -16.48 -26.50 19.09
CA ASN A 5 -16.53 -25.64 17.90
C ASN A 5 -15.57 -26.20 16.82
N ASP A 6 -16.09 -27.07 15.97
CA ASP A 6 -15.45 -27.48 14.71
C ASP A 6 -15.58 -26.38 13.64
N ALA A 7 -15.04 -25.19 13.91
CA ALA A 7 -14.98 -24.08 12.96
C ALA A 7 -13.64 -23.97 12.23
N SER A 8 -12.77 -24.98 12.34
CA SER A 8 -11.39 -24.92 11.83
C SER A 8 -11.20 -25.46 10.40
N ALA A 9 -12.27 -25.79 9.67
CA ALA A 9 -12.18 -26.46 8.36
C ALA A 9 -12.35 -25.53 7.13
N ALA A 10 -12.73 -24.27 7.29
CA ALA A 10 -13.05 -23.39 6.14
C ALA A 10 -11.89 -22.51 5.62
N SER A 11 -10.71 -22.56 6.25
CA SER A 11 -9.57 -21.67 5.92
C SER A 11 -8.49 -22.32 5.03
N ALA A 12 -8.81 -23.40 4.33
CA ALA A 12 -7.95 -23.93 3.26
C ALA A 12 -8.28 -23.28 1.89
N ARG A 13 -8.78 -22.04 1.89
CA ARG A 13 -9.07 -21.28 0.67
C ARG A 13 -7.76 -20.92 -0.03
N PHE A 14 -7.47 -21.69 -1.07
CA PHE A 14 -6.63 -21.36 -2.22
C PHE A 14 -5.56 -20.30 -1.94
N LYS A 15 -4.37 -20.74 -1.48
CA LYS A 15 -3.16 -19.96 -1.72
C LYS A 15 -3.01 -19.88 -3.24
N SER A 16 -3.46 -18.78 -3.84
CA SER A 16 -3.18 -18.50 -5.24
C SER A 16 -1.66 -18.61 -5.40
N LYS A 17 -1.22 -19.47 -6.33
CA LYS A 17 0.21 -19.61 -6.59
C LYS A 17 0.70 -18.23 -7.02
N LEU A 18 1.69 -17.70 -6.31
CA LEU A 18 2.33 -16.43 -6.67
C LEU A 18 2.79 -16.53 -8.12
N SER A 19 2.46 -15.52 -8.93
CA SER A 19 2.90 -15.48 -10.31
C SER A 19 4.42 -15.36 -10.38
N SER A 20 5.02 -15.81 -11.50
CA SER A 20 6.47 -15.65 -11.71
C SER A 20 6.87 -14.17 -11.64
N SER A 21 6.05 -13.30 -12.23
CA SER A 21 6.24 -11.85 -12.23
C SER A 21 6.20 -11.28 -10.81
N GLU A 22 5.29 -11.74 -9.95
CA GLU A 22 5.24 -11.26 -8.56
C GLU A 22 6.45 -11.72 -7.75
N MET A 23 6.88 -12.99 -7.92
CA MET A 23 8.10 -13.49 -7.30
C MET A 23 9.33 -12.69 -7.74
N GLN A 24 9.42 -12.34 -9.03
CA GLN A 24 10.49 -11.52 -9.56
C GLN A 24 10.46 -10.10 -8.98
N LEU A 25 9.28 -9.47 -8.88
CA LEU A 25 9.15 -8.15 -8.27
C LEU A 25 9.58 -8.15 -6.79
N ARG A 26 9.14 -9.16 -6.02
CA ARG A 26 9.54 -9.31 -4.61
C ARG A 26 11.06 -9.43 -4.45
N ARG A 27 11.74 -10.16 -5.35
CA ARG A 27 13.21 -10.26 -5.34
C ARG A 27 13.88 -8.93 -5.63
N ILE A 28 13.37 -8.17 -6.60
CA ILE A 28 13.88 -6.83 -6.94
C ILE A 28 13.72 -5.88 -5.76
N LEU A 29 12.51 -5.85 -5.17
CA LEU A 29 12.21 -5.00 -4.02
C LEU A 29 13.12 -5.33 -2.82
N LYS A 30 13.37 -6.61 -2.54
CA LYS A 30 14.22 -7.02 -1.42
C LYS A 30 15.63 -6.41 -1.44
N SER A 31 16.20 -6.13 -2.62
CA SER A 31 17.50 -5.47 -2.75
C SER A 31 17.41 -3.99 -3.16
N ALA A 32 16.20 -3.45 -3.32
CA ALA A 32 15.97 -2.07 -3.74
C ALA A 32 15.92 -1.10 -2.54
N PRO A 33 16.15 0.21 -2.77
CA PRO A 33 15.88 1.24 -1.78
C PRO A 33 14.39 1.30 -1.42
N GLN A 34 14.08 1.73 -0.20
CA GLN A 34 12.70 1.91 0.29
C GLN A 34 11.89 2.90 -0.55
N ASP A 35 12.56 3.83 -1.25
CA ASP A 35 11.93 4.70 -2.24
C ASP A 35 11.16 3.89 -3.29
N LEU A 36 11.76 2.83 -3.86
CA LEU A 36 11.08 2.00 -4.84
C LEU A 36 9.91 1.22 -4.23
N TRP A 37 9.99 0.88 -2.95
CA TRP A 37 8.89 0.22 -2.24
C TRP A 37 7.70 1.17 -2.12
N LEU A 38 7.94 2.42 -1.71
CA LEU A 38 6.89 3.42 -1.62
C LEU A 38 6.28 3.77 -2.99
N ASP A 39 7.09 3.90 -4.04
CA ASP A 39 6.57 4.06 -5.42
C ASP A 39 5.72 2.84 -5.83
N THR A 40 6.17 1.63 -5.49
CA THR A 40 5.44 0.39 -5.82
C THR A 40 4.09 0.33 -5.11
N VAL A 41 4.03 0.59 -3.80
CA VAL A 41 2.77 0.52 -3.04
C VAL A 41 1.78 1.58 -3.55
N ARG A 42 2.24 2.78 -3.92
CA ARG A 42 1.39 3.84 -4.52
C ARG A 42 0.76 3.43 -5.85
N ARG A 43 1.36 2.49 -6.58
CA ARG A 43 0.84 1.97 -7.86
C ARG A 43 -0.09 0.79 -7.70
N THR A 44 -0.21 0.23 -6.50
CA THR A 44 -1.12 -0.89 -6.26
C THR A 44 -2.57 -0.43 -6.30
N LYS A 45 -3.44 -1.21 -6.95
CA LYS A 45 -4.89 -0.99 -7.08
C LYS A 45 -5.66 -2.01 -6.25
N GLY A 46 -6.72 -1.57 -5.58
CA GLY A 46 -7.74 -2.44 -4.96
C GLY A 46 -7.25 -3.65 -4.13
N PRO A 47 -8.12 -4.63 -3.87
CA PRO A 47 -7.77 -5.84 -3.14
C PRO A 47 -6.83 -6.79 -3.91
N GLU A 48 -6.74 -6.66 -5.24
CA GLU A 48 -5.97 -7.55 -6.10
C GLU A 48 -4.46 -7.54 -5.80
N HIS A 49 -3.96 -6.46 -5.20
CA HIS A 49 -2.55 -6.31 -4.82
C HIS A 49 -2.29 -6.49 -3.32
N ASP A 50 -3.31 -6.82 -2.51
CA ASP A 50 -3.16 -6.94 -1.07
C ASP A 50 -2.13 -8.00 -0.67
N GLY A 51 -1.95 -9.06 -1.48
CA GLY A 51 -0.91 -10.06 -1.27
C GLY A 51 0.53 -9.50 -1.37
N LEU A 52 0.76 -8.55 -2.27
CA LEU A 52 2.04 -7.86 -2.41
C LEU A 52 2.25 -6.88 -1.25
N VAL A 53 1.23 -6.08 -0.93
CA VAL A 53 1.29 -5.12 0.19
C VAL A 53 1.52 -5.83 1.52
N TYR A 54 0.80 -6.93 1.76
CA TYR A 54 1.01 -7.81 2.91
C TYR A 54 2.47 -8.28 3.01
N TRP A 55 3.06 -8.72 1.91
CA TRP A 55 4.45 -9.16 1.88
C TRP A 55 5.40 -8.02 2.24
N MET A 56 5.19 -6.82 1.69
CA MET A 56 6.01 -5.63 1.97
C MET A 56 5.94 -5.26 3.45
N LEU A 57 4.73 -5.19 4.03
CA LEU A 57 4.51 -4.88 5.44
C LEU A 57 5.10 -5.92 6.40
N SER A 58 5.30 -7.15 5.93
CA SER A 58 5.89 -8.25 6.70
C SER A 58 7.43 -8.25 6.68
N GLN A 59 8.06 -7.36 5.91
CA GLN A 59 9.52 -7.25 5.90
C GLN A 59 9.99 -6.33 7.03
N THR A 60 11.12 -6.68 7.65
CA THR A 60 11.72 -5.90 8.76
C THR A 60 12.21 -4.52 8.34
N GLU A 61 12.47 -4.34 7.05
CA GLU A 61 12.99 -3.14 6.44
C GLU A 61 11.89 -2.14 6.05
N CYS A 62 10.62 -2.54 6.18
CA CYS A 62 9.47 -1.73 5.76
C CYS A 62 9.47 -0.37 6.46
N ASP A 63 9.61 0.70 5.68
CA ASP A 63 9.51 2.07 6.18
C ASP A 63 8.09 2.41 6.63
N PHE A 64 7.99 3.30 7.61
CA PHE A 64 6.73 3.81 8.14
C PHE A 64 5.82 4.41 7.07
N ALA A 65 6.36 5.09 6.05
CA ALA A 65 5.52 5.68 5.00
C ALA A 65 4.71 4.62 4.23
N ILE A 66 5.28 3.43 4.02
CA ILE A 66 4.59 2.29 3.38
C ILE A 66 3.47 1.77 4.30
N ALA A 67 3.73 1.69 5.60
CA ALA A 67 2.74 1.30 6.60
C ALA A 67 1.57 2.30 6.66
N VAL A 68 1.85 3.61 6.61
CA VAL A 68 0.82 4.66 6.58
C VAL A 68 -0.02 4.56 5.31
N HIS A 69 0.60 4.37 4.15
CA HIS A 69 -0.12 4.16 2.90
C HIS A 69 -1.08 2.97 3.01
N ALA A 70 -0.60 1.82 3.49
CA ALA A 70 -1.43 0.62 3.65
C ALA A 70 -2.53 0.78 4.72
N PHE A 71 -2.23 1.48 5.81
CA PHE A 71 -3.21 1.80 6.84
C PHE A 71 -4.39 2.59 6.26
N TYR A 72 -4.14 3.69 5.57
CA TYR A 72 -5.21 4.51 5.01
C TYR A 72 -5.92 3.87 3.82
N ARG A 73 -5.23 3.03 3.03
CA ARG A 73 -5.85 2.18 2.01
C ARG A 73 -6.88 1.21 2.59
N SER A 74 -6.67 0.72 3.82
CA SER A 74 -7.56 -0.25 4.47
C SER A 74 -8.88 0.32 5.02
N ASP A 75 -9.18 1.60 4.74
CA ASP A 75 -10.33 2.34 5.28
C ASP A 75 -10.48 2.22 6.81
N PRO A 76 -9.55 2.80 7.59
CA PRO A 76 -9.58 2.74 9.06
C PRO A 76 -10.85 3.35 9.66
N ALA A 77 -11.58 4.19 8.93
CA ALA A 77 -12.86 4.73 9.39
C ALA A 77 -13.92 3.63 9.56
N GLN A 78 -13.92 2.61 8.70
CA GLN A 78 -14.83 1.48 8.79
C GLN A 78 -14.62 0.67 10.08
N TYR A 79 -13.37 0.49 10.49
CA TYR A 79 -13.00 -0.21 11.73
C TYR A 79 -13.37 0.59 12.98
N LEU A 80 -13.40 1.92 12.90
CA LEU A 80 -13.86 2.78 13.98
C LEU A 80 -15.39 2.82 14.07
N ASP A 81 -16.09 2.73 12.94
CA ASP A 81 -17.56 2.67 12.92
C ASP A 81 -18.11 1.35 13.46
N ASN A 82 -17.39 0.26 13.26
CA ASN A 82 -17.77 -1.07 13.76
C ASN A 82 -16.58 -1.76 14.45
N PRO A 83 -16.21 -1.32 15.67
CA PRO A 83 -15.02 -1.84 16.35
C PRO A 83 -15.13 -3.33 16.63
N ARG A 84 -14.11 -4.08 16.21
CA ARG A 84 -13.97 -5.52 16.47
C ARG A 84 -12.54 -5.83 16.89
N PRO A 85 -12.32 -6.85 17.74
CA PRO A 85 -10.97 -7.32 18.04
C PRO A 85 -10.19 -7.66 16.76
N LEU A 86 -8.91 -7.29 16.74
CA LEU A 86 -8.04 -7.61 15.60
C LEU A 86 -7.80 -9.13 15.53
N PRO A 87 -7.76 -9.72 14.32
CA PRO A 87 -7.36 -11.12 14.17
C PRO A 87 -5.92 -11.30 14.66
N GLN A 88 -5.67 -12.36 15.43
CA GLN A 88 -4.32 -12.69 15.93
C GLN A 88 -3.33 -13.03 14.80
N ARG A 89 -3.84 -13.52 13.66
CA ARG A 89 -3.06 -13.90 12.49
C ARG A 89 -3.69 -13.23 11.25
N PRO A 90 -3.41 -11.94 11.02
CA PRO A 90 -3.98 -11.23 9.88
C PRO A 90 -3.54 -11.88 8.57
N GLY A 91 -4.51 -12.08 7.66
CA GLY A 91 -4.26 -12.48 6.29
C GLY A 91 -3.91 -11.29 5.40
N SER A 92 -3.80 -11.54 4.09
CA SER A 92 -3.54 -10.47 3.11
C SER A 92 -4.66 -9.43 3.06
N SER A 93 -5.91 -9.83 3.31
CA SER A 93 -7.07 -8.93 3.34
C SER A 93 -7.19 -8.11 4.64
N ASP A 94 -6.36 -8.39 5.65
CA ASP A 94 -6.46 -7.78 6.98
C ASP A 94 -5.36 -6.72 7.19
N LEU A 95 -5.07 -5.92 6.16
CA LEU A 95 -3.95 -4.95 6.19
C LEU A 95 -4.03 -3.99 7.38
N PHE A 96 -5.23 -3.54 7.76
CA PHE A 96 -5.44 -2.71 8.96
C PHE A 96 -4.86 -3.37 10.22
N ALA A 97 -5.25 -4.63 10.46
CA ALA A 97 -4.80 -5.38 11.62
C ALA A 97 -3.30 -5.69 11.55
N LEU A 98 -2.79 -6.05 10.37
CA LEU A 98 -1.37 -6.28 10.16
C LEU A 98 -0.53 -5.05 10.52
N VAL A 99 -0.94 -3.87 10.06
CA VAL A 99 -0.22 -2.63 10.36
C VAL A 99 -0.21 -2.35 11.87
N LEU A 100 -1.35 -2.45 12.55
CA LEU A 100 -1.38 -2.18 13.99
C LEU A 100 -0.54 -3.18 14.79
N LEU A 101 -0.62 -4.48 14.46
CA LEU A 101 0.18 -5.50 15.14
C LEU A 101 1.68 -5.35 14.87
N ASN A 102 2.08 -5.02 13.65
CA ASN A 102 3.48 -4.79 13.30
C ASN A 102 4.02 -3.50 13.94
N TRP A 103 3.17 -2.50 14.16
CA TRP A 103 3.54 -1.33 14.94
C TRP A 103 3.84 -1.70 16.39
N ASP A 104 2.97 -2.49 17.03
CA ASP A 104 3.11 -2.90 18.43
C ASP A 104 4.36 -3.78 18.67
N THR A 105 4.78 -4.56 17.68
CA THR A 105 6.04 -5.33 17.72
C THR A 105 7.28 -4.49 17.35
N GLY A 106 7.08 -3.24 16.96
CA GLY A 106 8.15 -2.30 16.63
C GLY A 106 8.83 -2.59 15.30
N SER A 107 8.10 -3.06 14.28
CA SER A 107 8.63 -3.31 12.93
C SER A 107 8.93 -2.02 12.15
N TYR A 108 8.14 -0.95 12.34
CA TYR A 108 8.26 0.29 11.57
C TYR A 108 9.21 1.31 12.21
N ARG A 109 10.46 0.91 12.47
CA ARG A 109 11.45 1.78 13.14
C ARG A 109 12.02 2.85 12.21
N THR A 110 12.03 2.57 10.91
CA THR A 110 12.54 3.47 9.88
C THR A 110 11.48 4.48 9.48
N HIS A 111 11.83 5.76 9.59
CA HIS A 111 11.01 6.91 9.20
C HIS A 111 11.82 7.79 8.25
N ARG A 112 12.34 7.16 7.18
CA ARG A 112 13.23 7.85 6.23
C ARG A 112 12.42 8.56 5.15
N LEU A 113 11.23 8.06 4.83
CA LEU A 113 10.40 8.58 3.76
C LEU A 113 9.30 9.48 4.31
N GLN A 114 9.04 10.56 3.59
CA GLN A 114 7.94 11.47 3.89
C GLN A 114 6.62 10.85 3.42
N VAL A 115 5.61 10.92 4.29
CA VAL A 115 4.22 10.62 3.94
C VAL A 115 3.67 11.79 3.14
N ASP A 116 3.23 11.53 1.91
CA ASP A 116 2.62 12.53 1.04
C ASP A 116 1.10 12.40 1.07
N SER A 117 0.42 13.39 0.52
CA SER A 117 -1.03 13.42 0.32
C SER A 117 -1.56 12.24 -0.51
N SER A 118 -0.73 11.64 -1.37
CA SER A 118 -1.05 10.43 -2.11
C SER A 118 -1.06 9.16 -1.25
N ASP A 119 -0.39 9.19 -0.10
CA ASP A 119 -0.35 8.05 0.84
C ASP A 119 -1.50 8.12 1.85
N ALA A 120 -1.84 9.34 2.26
CA ALA A 120 -2.92 9.60 3.18
C ALA A 120 -3.49 10.99 2.90
N GLU A 121 -4.69 11.06 2.33
CA GLU A 121 -5.32 12.35 2.05
C GLU A 121 -5.62 13.07 3.38
N PRO A 122 -5.25 14.36 3.55
CA PRO A 122 -5.44 15.09 4.81
C PRO A 122 -6.87 15.06 5.35
N ARG A 123 -7.87 15.04 4.46
CA ARG A 123 -9.29 14.90 4.83
C ARG A 123 -9.62 13.55 5.46
N ILE A 124 -9.03 12.48 4.94
CA ILE A 124 -9.20 11.13 5.48
C ILE A 124 -8.50 11.05 6.85
N ILE A 125 -7.29 11.60 6.98
CA ILE A 125 -6.58 11.69 8.27
C ILE A 125 -7.45 12.40 9.32
N ALA A 126 -7.98 13.58 8.97
CA ALA A 126 -8.84 14.36 9.86
C ALA A 126 -10.11 13.58 10.27
N ARG A 127 -10.75 12.89 9.32
CA ARG A 127 -11.94 12.04 9.59
C ARG A 127 -11.61 10.91 10.56
N VAL A 128 -10.48 10.22 10.38
CA VAL A 128 -10.04 9.14 11.28
C VAL A 128 -9.75 9.69 12.67
N ARG A 129 -9.02 10.81 12.76
CA ARG A 129 -8.74 11.48 14.03
C ARG A 129 -10.02 11.86 14.78
N GLN A 130 -11.00 12.45 14.08
CA GLN A 130 -12.28 12.81 14.67
C GLN A 130 -13.01 11.57 15.22
N LYS A 131 -13.04 10.48 14.46
CA LYS A 131 -13.66 9.21 14.91
C LYS A 131 -12.96 8.68 16.15
N VAL A 132 -11.62 8.63 16.16
CA VAL A 132 -10.85 8.22 17.35
C VAL A 132 -11.20 9.06 18.58
N MET A 133 -11.32 10.38 18.43
CA MET A 133 -11.69 11.29 19.53
C MET A 133 -13.12 11.09 20.04
N ALA A 134 -14.03 10.56 19.23
CA ALA A 134 -15.42 10.30 19.63
C ALA A 134 -15.56 9.06 20.53
N HIS A 135 -14.55 8.18 20.59
CA HIS A 135 -14.55 7.02 21.47
C HIS A 135 -13.94 7.36 22.84
N PRO A 136 -14.58 6.97 23.96
CA PRO A 136 -13.95 7.04 25.27
C PRO A 136 -12.64 6.24 25.32
N GLN A 137 -11.71 6.65 26.18
CA GLN A 137 -10.45 5.91 26.37
C GLN A 137 -10.74 4.46 26.78
N GLY A 138 -10.11 3.50 26.08
CA GLY A 138 -10.30 2.07 26.32
C GLY A 138 -11.57 1.47 25.71
N ALA A 139 -12.42 2.26 25.02
CA ALA A 139 -13.64 1.73 24.38
C ALA A 139 -13.35 0.92 23.10
N LEU A 140 -12.22 1.19 22.43
CA LEU A 140 -11.82 0.45 21.24
C LEU A 140 -11.05 -0.83 21.61
N PRO A 141 -11.29 -1.95 20.92
CA PRO A 141 -10.57 -3.21 21.14
C PRO A 141 -9.17 -3.21 20.51
N PHE A 142 -8.70 -2.06 20.03
CA PHE A 142 -7.39 -1.82 19.45
C PHE A 142 -6.97 -0.36 19.69
N LYS A 143 -5.68 -0.07 19.50
CA LYS A 143 -5.13 1.28 19.63
C LYS A 143 -4.58 1.73 18.28
N ILE A 144 -4.98 2.91 17.81
CA ILE A 144 -4.35 3.57 16.68
C ILE A 144 -3.21 4.45 17.21
N PRO A 145 -1.95 4.23 16.83
CA PRO A 145 -0.84 5.04 17.31
C PRO A 145 -0.93 6.49 16.82
N GLN A 146 -0.51 7.43 17.66
CA GLN A 146 -0.55 8.87 17.32
C GLN A 146 0.20 9.18 16.01
N ARG A 147 1.28 8.45 15.71
CA ARG A 147 2.04 8.64 14.46
C ARG A 147 1.20 8.39 13.20
N PHE A 148 0.21 7.50 13.26
CA PHE A 148 -0.71 7.31 12.14
C PHE A 148 -1.72 8.45 12.02
N LEU A 149 -2.08 9.10 13.14
CA LEU A 149 -3.02 10.24 13.14
C LEU A 149 -2.37 11.56 12.74
N GLU A 150 -1.05 11.67 12.93
CA GLU A 150 -0.23 12.83 12.61
C GLU A 150 1.07 12.37 11.94
N PRO A 151 1.00 11.79 10.73
CA PRO A 151 2.20 11.32 10.04
C PRO A 151 3.07 12.52 9.65
N ALA A 152 4.31 12.54 10.14
CA ALA A 152 5.25 13.63 9.90
C ALA A 152 6.70 13.12 9.83
N GLY A 153 7.57 13.94 9.24
CA GLY A 153 9.00 13.68 9.08
C GLY A 153 9.36 13.00 7.76
N GLY A 154 10.61 12.56 7.66
CA GLY A 154 11.16 11.89 6.48
C GLY A 154 11.61 12.85 5.37
N ALA A 155 12.15 12.28 4.30
CA ALA A 155 12.56 12.97 3.09
C ALA A 155 11.64 12.61 1.91
N PRO A 156 11.46 13.51 0.93
CA PRO A 156 10.78 13.19 -0.31
C PRO A 156 11.45 12.00 -1.00
N ILE A 157 10.61 11.16 -1.60
CA ILE A 157 11.04 10.00 -2.39
C ILE A 157 11.99 10.41 -3.53
N LYS A 158 13.08 9.67 -3.70
CA LYS A 158 14.07 9.83 -4.77
C LYS A 158 14.42 8.47 -5.37
N VAL A 159 13.54 7.96 -6.23
CA VAL A 159 13.82 6.74 -7.00
C VAL A 159 14.79 7.06 -8.14
N PRO A 160 15.94 6.37 -8.24
CA PRO A 160 16.84 6.54 -9.38
C PRO A 160 16.15 6.22 -10.71
N PRO A 161 16.47 6.94 -11.81
CA PRO A 161 15.99 6.68 -13.17
C PRO A 161 15.95 5.19 -13.59
N HIS A 162 17.03 4.45 -13.33
CA HIS A 162 17.15 3.05 -13.72
C HIS A 162 16.26 2.09 -12.90
N LEU A 163 15.63 2.58 -11.82
CA LEU A 163 14.66 1.85 -10.99
C LEU A 163 13.24 2.39 -11.14
N LEU A 164 13.03 3.47 -11.89
CA LEU A 164 11.69 4.00 -12.14
C LEU A 164 11.00 3.13 -13.21
N PRO A 165 9.81 2.55 -12.94
CA PRO A 165 9.07 1.77 -13.95
C PRO A 165 8.77 2.58 -15.22
N ASN A 166 8.69 3.91 -15.09
CA ASN A 166 8.48 4.80 -16.22
C ASN A 166 9.73 5.02 -17.08
N GLU A 167 10.91 4.60 -16.64
CA GLU A 167 12.17 4.83 -17.36
C GLU A 167 12.93 3.54 -17.62
N ALA A 168 12.66 2.48 -16.84
CA ALA A 168 13.29 1.16 -16.93
C ALA A 168 12.35 0.15 -17.63
N PRO A 169 12.61 -0.25 -18.90
CA PRO A 169 11.72 -1.13 -19.65
C PRO A 169 11.43 -2.48 -18.99
N HIS A 170 12.45 -3.06 -18.33
CA HIS A 170 12.31 -4.36 -17.65
C HIS A 170 11.40 -4.29 -16.42
N LEU A 171 11.38 -3.16 -15.71
CA LEU A 171 10.44 -2.92 -14.59
C LEU A 171 9.05 -2.55 -15.11
N TRP A 172 8.97 -1.75 -16.18
CA TRP A 172 7.69 -1.39 -16.78
C TRP A 172 6.87 -2.64 -17.13
N SER A 173 7.47 -3.59 -17.86
CA SER A 173 6.77 -4.82 -18.26
C SER A 173 6.30 -5.61 -17.05
N LEU A 174 7.15 -5.71 -16.02
CA LEU A 174 6.82 -6.42 -14.79
C LEU A 174 5.64 -5.78 -14.05
N PHE A 175 5.63 -4.45 -13.94
CA PHE A 175 4.56 -3.71 -13.29
C PHE A 175 3.26 -3.79 -14.09
N ALA A 176 3.34 -3.68 -15.43
CA ALA A 176 2.20 -3.80 -16.32
C ALA A 176 1.56 -5.20 -16.26
N GLU A 177 2.38 -6.27 -16.27
CA GLU A 177 1.92 -7.66 -16.14
C GLU A 177 1.20 -7.91 -14.80
N LEU A 178 1.66 -7.25 -13.73
CA LEU A 178 1.04 -7.35 -12.42
C LEU A 178 -0.21 -6.48 -12.27
N GLY A 179 -0.53 -5.62 -13.24
CA GLY A 179 -1.67 -4.70 -13.15
C GLY A 179 -1.41 -3.47 -12.26
N LEU A 180 -0.16 -3.21 -11.91
CA LEU A 180 0.23 -1.99 -11.19
C LEU A 180 0.04 -0.77 -12.09
N ASP A 181 -0.20 0.38 -11.47
CA ASP A 181 -0.37 1.63 -12.20
C ASP A 181 0.92 2.09 -12.88
N VAL A 182 0.93 2.06 -14.21
CA VAL A 182 2.03 2.52 -15.06
C VAL A 182 1.47 3.25 -16.28
N ASP A 183 2.31 4.08 -16.91
CA ASP A 183 1.95 4.69 -18.17
C ASP A 183 1.54 3.64 -19.20
N ALA A 184 0.49 3.91 -19.97
CA ALA A 184 -0.06 2.98 -20.97
C ALA A 184 0.94 2.58 -22.07
N ALA A 185 1.99 3.37 -22.29
CA ALA A 185 3.03 3.08 -23.26
C ALA A 185 4.36 2.73 -22.55
N PRO A 186 5.10 1.71 -23.05
CA PRO A 186 6.40 1.36 -22.50
C PRO A 186 7.39 2.51 -22.67
N PRO A 187 8.42 2.60 -21.80
CA PRO A 187 9.47 3.60 -21.91
C PRO A 187 10.18 3.55 -23.28
N GLY A 188 10.67 4.71 -23.75
CA GLY A 188 11.38 4.86 -25.02
C GLY A 188 10.60 5.63 -26.09
N PHE A 189 10.91 5.37 -27.37
CA PHE A 189 10.34 6.12 -28.51
C PHE A 189 8.82 6.02 -28.62
N ALA A 190 8.23 4.88 -28.23
CA ALA A 190 6.80 4.67 -28.25
C ALA A 190 6.06 5.68 -27.36
N ARG A 191 6.56 5.91 -26.14
CA ARG A 191 5.98 6.89 -25.21
C ARG A 191 6.11 8.32 -25.72
N LYS A 192 7.27 8.69 -26.27
CA LYS A 192 7.47 10.02 -26.88
C LYS A 192 6.42 10.29 -27.97
N LYS A 193 6.17 9.31 -28.85
CA LYS A 193 5.13 9.41 -29.88
C LYS A 193 3.71 9.50 -29.28
N ALA A 194 3.40 8.72 -28.25
CA ALA A 194 2.09 8.75 -27.58
C ALA A 194 1.81 10.11 -26.91
N TRP A 195 2.81 10.69 -26.25
CA TRP A 195 2.72 12.01 -25.62
C TRP A 195 2.52 13.13 -26.65
N VAL A 196 3.27 13.10 -27.76
CA VAL A 196 3.07 14.03 -28.87
C VAL A 196 1.65 13.92 -29.43
N LYS A 197 1.15 12.70 -29.66
CA LYS A 197 -0.22 12.49 -30.13
C LYS A 197 -1.29 13.02 -29.16
N SER A 198 -1.10 12.84 -27.85
CA SER A 198 -2.07 13.31 -26.84
C SER A 198 -2.12 14.84 -26.78
N LEU A 199 -0.96 15.51 -26.88
CA LEU A 199 -0.89 16.97 -26.97
C LEU A 199 -1.60 17.51 -28.21
N PHE A 200 -1.31 16.96 -29.39
CA PHE A 200 -1.99 17.39 -30.63
C PHE A 200 -3.51 17.18 -30.55
N LYS A 201 -3.97 16.09 -29.94
CA LYS A 201 -5.40 15.84 -29.71
C LYS A 201 -6.03 16.86 -28.75
N LYS A 202 -5.31 17.26 -27.70
CA LYS A 202 -5.76 18.29 -26.74
C LYS A 202 -5.85 19.67 -27.40
N PHE A 203 -4.87 20.05 -28.21
CA PHE A 203 -4.90 21.31 -28.98
C PHE A 203 -6.06 21.37 -29.97
N ARG A 204 -6.36 20.27 -30.67
CA ARG A 204 -7.47 20.22 -31.63
C ARG A 204 -8.85 20.33 -30.96
N LYS A 205 -9.00 19.82 -29.72
CA LYS A 205 -10.23 19.94 -28.92
C LYS A 205 -10.46 21.34 -28.32
N SER A 206 -9.43 22.17 -28.21
CA SER A 206 -9.54 23.52 -27.60
C SER A 206 -9.95 24.61 -28.59
N ARG A 207 -10.05 24.30 -29.90
CA ARG A 207 -10.42 25.25 -30.96
C ARG A 207 -11.86 25.08 -31.48
N THR A 208 -12.64 24.23 -30.81
CA THR A 208 -14.06 23.98 -31.04
C THR A 208 -14.80 24.32 -29.77
#